data_AF-A0A956RVJ2-F1
#
_entry.id   AF-A0A956RVJ2-F1
#
_cell.length_a   1.000
_cell.length_b   1.000
_cell.length_c   1.000
_cell.angle_alpha   90.00
_cell.angle_beta   90.00
_cell.angle_gamma   90.00
#
_symmetry.space_group_name_H-M   'P 1'
#
loop_
_entity.id
_entity.type
_entity.pdbx_description
1 polymer ?
#
loop_
_entity_poly.entity_id
_entity_poly.type
_entity_poly.pdbx_seq_one_letter_code
_entity_poly.pdbx_strand_id
1 'polypeptide(L)'
;MLKPKYYFVIGLFFIAQSYVLSQSILVDLDAEINQIVEQIKPSVVTISAVIPQDDQEQSFFSFLSGPAPADSNDTLKHSITNIGTGIVLHEKGYVVTKSSVVDGAAYIYVQFEKDTNYLAELIGIDQQKSIALLRIENPDLVPLNIGDPDLLRAGSWTVLVGNSLGIASSVSLGNVNLVYPDGLLQIALNTAPGNNGSPVMNSTGQVIGMVSGRLTISNSKMPNGSAGGMECALVTPIGQILDACIRIQDVYLENHGWIGITVRPHENKWPQIVTVFEDSPAAKAGLKVGDVLTKVDTMALRDYFDLKNIMQTVKPGKEMTVHILRNDKPYKIDLKTSRIGGVPDFSALKQQEITKLEPRELKKFERFKPQQYEQRMLMMERQIQSLQNQLNKIK
;
A
#
# COMPACT_ATOMS: atom_id res chain seq x y z
N MET A 1 7.67 39.70 52.18
CA MET A 1 7.77 38.26 52.52
C MET A 1 6.37 37.65 52.44
N LEU A 2 6.06 36.91 51.36
CA LEU A 2 4.79 36.20 51.25
C LEU A 2 4.82 34.92 52.11
N LYS A 3 3.74 34.67 52.86
CA LYS A 3 3.61 33.55 53.80
C LYS A 3 3.72 32.18 53.08
N PRO A 4 4.31 31.15 53.70
CA PRO A 4 4.59 29.83 53.09
C PRO A 4 3.36 29.07 52.56
N LYS A 5 2.13 29.45 52.98
CA LYS A 5 0.88 28.88 52.44
C LYS A 5 0.61 29.23 50.97
N TYR A 6 1.18 30.32 50.44
CA TYR A 6 0.96 30.71 49.04
C TYR A 6 1.80 29.89 48.05
N TYR A 7 2.99 29.42 48.43
CA TYR A 7 3.82 28.57 47.57
C TYR A 7 3.19 27.20 47.30
N PHE A 8 2.44 26.66 48.26
CA PHE A 8 1.76 25.36 48.10
C PHE A 8 0.57 25.44 47.12
N VAL A 9 -0.19 26.53 47.16
CA VAL A 9 -1.33 26.76 46.23
C VAL A 9 -0.84 27.07 44.82
N ILE A 10 0.23 27.85 44.67
CA ILE A 10 0.83 28.15 43.36
C ILE A 10 1.46 26.88 42.75
N GLY A 11 2.13 26.05 43.56
CA GLY A 11 2.66 24.76 43.12
C GLY A 11 1.57 23.78 42.63
N LEU A 12 0.45 23.68 43.35
CA LEU A 12 -0.71 22.88 42.93
C LEU A 12 -1.34 23.40 41.64
N PHE A 13 -1.38 24.72 41.44
CA PHE A 13 -1.89 25.34 40.22
C PHE A 13 -1.00 25.06 38.99
N PHE A 14 0.32 25.08 39.16
CA PHE A 14 1.28 24.70 38.10
C PHE A 14 1.25 23.21 37.77
N ILE A 15 1.09 22.34 38.78
CA ILE A 15 0.94 20.90 38.55
C ILE A 15 -0.38 20.62 37.82
N ALA A 16 -1.48 21.25 38.22
CA ALA A 16 -2.77 21.11 37.52
C ALA A 16 -2.72 21.63 36.08
N GLN A 17 -2.08 22.78 35.81
CA GLN A 17 -1.86 23.25 34.44
C GLN A 17 -1.00 22.31 33.61
N SER A 18 0.01 21.68 34.21
CA SER A 18 0.87 20.70 33.54
C SER A 18 0.10 19.43 33.16
N TYR A 19 -0.82 18.96 34.02
CA TYR A 19 -1.72 17.83 33.71
C TYR A 19 -2.72 18.19 32.61
N VAL A 20 -3.33 19.37 32.66
CA VAL A 20 -4.27 19.85 31.62
C VAL A 20 -3.58 20.05 30.26
N LEU A 21 -2.34 20.58 30.22
CA LEU A 21 -1.54 20.66 28.99
C LEU A 21 -1.09 19.28 28.47
N SER A 22 -0.84 18.30 29.36
CA SER A 22 -0.44 16.96 28.93
C SER A 22 -1.60 16.16 28.33
N GLN A 23 -2.82 16.38 28.83
CA GLN A 23 -4.03 15.80 28.24
C GLN A 23 -4.34 16.38 26.86
N SER A 24 -3.97 17.63 26.57
CA SER A 24 -4.16 18.20 25.23
C SER A 24 -3.21 17.58 24.20
N ILE A 25 -1.92 17.40 24.51
CA ILE A 25 -0.93 16.92 23.53
C ILE A 25 -1.21 15.49 23.04
N LEU A 26 -1.64 14.58 23.93
CA LEU A 26 -1.96 13.21 23.53
C LEU A 26 -3.25 13.14 22.71
N VAL A 27 -4.21 14.01 22.99
CA VAL A 27 -5.45 14.15 22.20
C VAL A 27 -5.12 14.77 20.83
N ASP A 28 -4.24 15.76 20.78
CA ASP A 28 -3.78 16.38 19.54
C ASP A 28 -3.04 15.36 18.65
N LEU A 29 -2.18 14.53 19.24
CA LEU A 29 -1.48 13.45 18.54
C LEU A 29 -2.46 12.40 17.98
N ASP A 30 -3.45 11.98 18.77
CA ASP A 30 -4.49 11.06 18.31
C ASP A 30 -5.29 11.68 17.14
N ALA A 31 -5.64 12.96 17.25
CA ALA A 31 -6.31 13.69 16.17
C ALA A 31 -5.45 13.79 14.89
N GLU A 32 -4.14 14.07 15.02
CA GLU A 32 -3.22 14.11 13.88
C GLU A 32 -3.07 12.74 13.21
N ILE A 33 -2.94 11.66 13.99
CA ILE A 33 -2.87 10.29 13.44
C ILE A 33 -4.17 9.94 12.71
N ASN A 34 -5.32 10.23 13.31
CA ASN A 34 -6.63 9.98 12.68
C ASN A 34 -6.79 10.78 11.38
N GLN A 35 -6.33 12.04 11.36
CA GLN A 35 -6.35 12.85 10.14
C GLN A 35 -5.46 12.26 9.03
N ILE A 36 -4.25 11.80 9.36
CA ILE A 36 -3.36 11.13 8.42
C ILE A 36 -4.05 9.89 7.83
N VAL A 37 -4.66 9.07 8.69
CA VAL A 37 -5.37 7.86 8.27
C VAL A 37 -6.51 8.20 7.30
N GLU A 38 -7.37 9.16 7.64
CA GLU A 38 -8.51 9.56 6.79
C GLU A 38 -8.08 10.15 5.45
N GLN A 39 -6.96 10.88 5.40
CA GLN A 39 -6.41 11.40 4.15
C GLN A 39 -5.90 10.30 3.21
N ILE A 40 -5.47 9.17 3.76
CA ILE A 40 -4.69 8.16 3.05
C ILE A 40 -5.52 6.95 2.67
N LYS A 41 -6.56 6.65 3.45
CA LYS A 41 -7.56 5.61 3.16
C LYS A 41 -7.99 5.54 1.69
N PRO A 42 -8.33 6.64 0.99
CA PRO A 42 -8.76 6.58 -0.41
C PRO A 42 -7.69 6.06 -1.38
N SER A 43 -6.42 6.15 -0.99
CA SER A 43 -5.27 5.76 -1.81
C SER A 43 -4.75 4.35 -1.49
N VAL A 44 -5.30 3.68 -0.46
CA VAL A 44 -4.89 2.33 -0.04
C VAL A 44 -5.96 1.33 -0.43
N VAL A 45 -5.60 0.40 -1.30
CA VAL A 45 -6.55 -0.50 -1.96
C VAL A 45 -6.27 -1.96 -1.62
N THR A 46 -7.32 -2.78 -1.60
CA THR A 46 -7.17 -4.23 -1.58
C THR A 46 -6.85 -4.71 -2.99
N ILE A 47 -5.82 -5.54 -3.14
CA ILE A 47 -5.50 -6.21 -4.39
C ILE A 47 -5.94 -7.67 -4.26
N SER A 48 -6.77 -8.13 -5.19
CA SER A 48 -7.20 -9.53 -5.27
C SER A 48 -6.79 -10.10 -6.62
N ALA A 49 -5.81 -11.00 -6.60
CA ALA A 49 -5.27 -11.64 -7.78
C ALA A 49 -5.81 -13.06 -7.90
N VAL A 50 -6.54 -13.35 -8.97
CA VAL A 50 -7.10 -14.68 -9.21
C VAL A 50 -6.11 -15.49 -10.02
N ILE A 51 -5.57 -16.54 -9.40
CA ILE A 51 -4.57 -17.43 -9.97
C ILE A 51 -5.26 -18.75 -10.34
N PRO A 52 -5.24 -19.17 -11.61
CA PRO A 52 -5.72 -20.49 -12.01
C PRO A 52 -4.85 -21.56 -11.33
N GLN A 53 -5.49 -22.51 -10.66
CA GLN A 53 -4.79 -23.63 -10.04
C GLN A 53 -4.72 -24.79 -11.03
N ASP A 54 -3.51 -25.25 -11.34
CA ASP A 54 -3.30 -26.59 -11.87
C ASP A 54 -3.27 -27.55 -10.67
N ASP A 55 -3.89 -28.73 -10.78
CA ASP A 55 -4.26 -29.65 -9.67
C ASP A 55 -3.10 -30.18 -8.78
N GLN A 56 -1.89 -29.63 -8.85
CA GLN A 56 -0.67 -30.23 -8.30
C GLN A 56 0.06 -29.42 -7.21
N GLU A 57 -0.23 -28.13 -6.96
CA GLU A 57 0.48 -27.39 -5.90
C GLU A 57 -0.44 -26.59 -4.98
N GLN A 58 -0.35 -26.89 -3.67
CA GLN A 58 -0.91 -26.03 -2.63
C GLN A 58 -0.05 -24.76 -2.55
N SER A 59 -0.58 -23.64 -3.04
CA SER A 59 0.05 -22.34 -2.85
C SER A 59 0.22 -22.05 -1.36
N PHE A 60 1.44 -21.67 -0.97
CA PHE A 60 1.84 -21.26 0.40
C PHE A 60 0.92 -20.18 0.99
N PHE A 61 0.23 -19.42 0.12
CA PHE A 61 -0.68 -18.34 0.49
C PHE A 61 -2.15 -18.76 0.61
N SER A 62 -2.47 -20.06 0.60
CA SER A 62 -3.86 -20.54 0.79
C SER A 62 -4.52 -19.97 2.07
N PHE A 63 -3.74 -19.69 3.11
CA PHE A 63 -4.19 -19.03 4.34
C PHE A 63 -4.54 -17.52 4.18
N LEU A 64 -4.06 -16.84 3.13
CA LEU A 64 -4.43 -15.46 2.77
C LEU A 64 -5.71 -15.39 1.92
N SER A 65 -6.26 -16.52 1.49
CA SER A 65 -7.44 -16.56 0.63
C SER A 65 -8.66 -16.16 1.44
N GLY A 66 -9.08 -14.89 1.31
CA GLY A 66 -10.37 -14.41 1.79
C GLY A 66 -11.53 -14.99 0.96
N PRO A 67 -12.78 -14.85 1.42
CA PRO A 67 -13.93 -15.16 0.59
C PRO A 67 -13.84 -14.35 -0.71
N ALA A 68 -13.98 -15.04 -1.86
CA ALA A 68 -14.05 -14.38 -3.15
C ALA A 68 -15.16 -13.31 -3.13
N PRO A 69 -15.00 -12.16 -3.81
CA PRO A 69 -16.02 -11.12 -3.85
C PRO A 69 -17.38 -11.68 -4.24
N ALA A 70 -18.46 -11.26 -3.57
CA ALA A 70 -19.79 -11.87 -3.68
C ALA A 70 -20.43 -11.85 -5.09
N ASP A 71 -19.85 -11.10 -6.05
CA ASP A 71 -20.24 -11.09 -7.46
C ASP A 71 -19.44 -12.07 -8.35
N SER A 72 -18.57 -12.89 -7.76
CA SER A 72 -17.82 -13.88 -8.50
C SER A 72 -18.69 -15.11 -8.78
N ASN A 73 -19.48 -15.06 -9.86
CA ASN A 73 -19.84 -16.25 -10.64
C ASN A 73 -18.55 -16.82 -11.28
N ASP A 74 -17.53 -17.12 -10.48
CA ASP A 74 -16.20 -17.45 -10.97
C ASP A 74 -16.27 -18.81 -11.63
N THR A 75 -16.20 -18.79 -12.95
CA THR A 75 -16.38 -19.97 -13.78
C THR A 75 -15.12 -20.85 -13.75
N LEU A 76 -13.97 -20.33 -13.33
CA LEU A 76 -12.73 -21.09 -13.19
C LEU A 76 -12.86 -22.10 -12.04
N LYS A 77 -13.13 -23.37 -12.37
CA LYS A 77 -13.45 -24.44 -11.41
C LYS A 77 -12.36 -24.72 -10.36
N HIS A 78 -11.15 -24.18 -10.52
CA HIS A 78 -10.04 -24.28 -9.58
C HIS A 78 -9.20 -22.99 -9.65
N SER A 79 -9.50 -22.00 -8.81
CA SER A 79 -8.71 -20.76 -8.68
C SER A 79 -8.38 -20.48 -7.22
N ILE A 80 -7.19 -19.94 -6.98
CA ILE A 80 -6.78 -19.40 -5.67
C ILE A 80 -6.79 -17.88 -5.80
N THR A 81 -7.39 -17.19 -4.83
CA THR A 81 -7.33 -15.73 -4.78
C THR A 81 -6.25 -15.31 -3.79
N ASN A 82 -5.19 -14.70 -4.29
CA ASN A 82 -4.17 -14.06 -3.45
C ASN A 82 -4.61 -12.64 -3.12
N ILE A 83 -4.45 -12.25 -1.86
CA ILE A 83 -4.90 -10.95 -1.36
C ILE A 83 -3.70 -10.19 -0.78
N GLY A 84 -3.58 -8.92 -1.16
CA GLY A 84 -2.57 -8.01 -0.66
C GLY A 84 -3.07 -6.58 -0.59
N THR A 85 -2.21 -5.67 -0.17
CA THR A 85 -2.48 -4.23 -0.21
C THR A 85 -1.79 -3.60 -1.42
N GLY A 86 -2.39 -2.56 -1.98
CA GLY A 86 -1.80 -1.73 -3.02
C GLY A 86 -1.91 -0.25 -2.68
N ILE A 87 -1.13 0.56 -3.38
CA ILE A 87 -1.02 2.00 -3.19
C ILE A 87 -1.30 2.71 -4.51
N VAL A 88 -2.20 3.69 -4.51
CA VAL A 88 -2.41 4.60 -5.64
C VAL A 88 -1.26 5.61 -5.72
N LEU A 89 -0.47 5.55 -6.81
CA LEU A 89 0.66 6.45 -7.07
C LEU A 89 0.30 7.65 -7.93
N HIS A 90 -0.75 7.55 -8.75
CA HIS A 90 -1.11 8.62 -9.67
C HIS A 90 -2.62 8.65 -9.94
N GLU A 91 -3.16 9.86 -10.14
CA GLU A 91 -4.55 10.15 -10.53
C GLU A 91 -5.01 9.45 -11.84
N LYS A 92 -4.07 8.90 -12.63
CA LYS A 92 -4.34 8.23 -13.92
C LYS A 92 -4.53 6.71 -13.78
N GLY A 93 -4.75 6.23 -12.56
CA GLY A 93 -4.99 4.81 -12.32
C GLY A 93 -3.76 3.97 -12.06
N TYR A 94 -2.60 4.56 -11.76
CA TYR A 94 -1.40 3.78 -11.48
C TYR A 94 -1.38 3.32 -10.02
N VAL A 95 -1.39 2.01 -9.83
CA VAL A 95 -1.40 1.36 -8.52
C VAL A 95 -0.17 0.48 -8.41
N VAL A 96 0.54 0.56 -7.28
CA VAL A 96 1.70 -0.28 -7.00
C VAL A 96 1.38 -1.30 -5.91
N THR A 97 1.92 -2.51 -6.06
CA THR A 97 1.84 -3.57 -5.04
C THR A 97 3.09 -4.45 -5.11
N LYS A 98 3.14 -5.51 -4.30
CA LYS A 98 4.22 -6.50 -4.34
C LYS A 98 4.02 -7.46 -5.51
N SER A 99 5.13 -7.84 -6.16
CA SER A 99 5.09 -8.83 -7.24
C SER A 99 4.46 -10.15 -6.80
N SER A 100 4.76 -10.61 -5.58
CA SER A 100 4.22 -11.83 -4.99
C SER A 100 2.70 -11.84 -4.82
N VAL A 101 2.04 -10.66 -4.85
CA VAL A 101 0.57 -10.58 -4.76
C VAL A 101 -0.06 -10.94 -6.10
N VAL A 102 0.56 -10.53 -7.21
CA VAL A 102 -0.03 -10.60 -8.56
C VAL A 102 0.63 -11.63 -9.47
N ASP A 103 1.69 -12.29 -9.01
CA ASP A 103 2.41 -13.29 -9.79
C ASP A 103 1.50 -14.47 -10.16
N GLY A 104 1.59 -14.92 -11.41
CA GLY A 104 0.72 -15.97 -11.95
C GLY A 104 -0.77 -15.59 -12.13
N ALA A 105 -1.18 -14.36 -11.80
CA ALA A 105 -2.58 -13.97 -11.88
C ALA A 105 -3.13 -14.02 -13.31
N ALA A 106 -4.32 -14.60 -13.48
CA ALA A 106 -5.08 -14.50 -14.72
C ALA A 106 -5.66 -13.09 -14.86
N TYR A 107 -6.24 -12.57 -13.80
CA TYR A 107 -6.79 -11.23 -13.71
C TYR A 107 -6.71 -10.70 -12.27
N ILE A 108 -6.72 -9.38 -12.14
CA ILE A 108 -6.42 -8.68 -10.88
C ILE A 108 -7.52 -7.66 -10.62
N TYR A 109 -8.15 -7.73 -9.45
CA TYR A 109 -9.07 -6.72 -8.97
C TYR A 109 -8.37 -5.77 -8.00
N VAL A 110 -8.75 -4.50 -8.10
CA VAL A 110 -8.39 -3.43 -7.18
C VAL A 110 -9.67 -2.94 -6.53
N GLN A 111 -9.78 -3.13 -5.22
CA GLN A 111 -10.95 -2.75 -4.43
C GLN A 111 -10.60 -1.56 -3.53
N PHE A 112 -11.41 -0.51 -3.64
CA PHE A 112 -11.37 0.63 -2.73
C PHE A 112 -12.31 0.38 -1.55
N GLU A 113 -12.17 1.18 -0.47
CA GLU A 113 -13.00 1.06 0.74
C GLU A 113 -14.53 1.13 0.46
N LYS A 114 -14.94 1.81 -0.62
CA LYS A 114 -16.36 1.96 -1.01
C LYS A 114 -16.94 0.75 -1.79
N ASP A 115 -16.44 -0.46 -1.56
CA ASP A 115 -16.87 -1.73 -2.18
C ASP A 115 -16.93 -1.76 -3.72
N THR A 116 -16.19 -0.86 -4.39
CA THR A 116 -16.12 -0.85 -5.85
C THR A 116 -14.87 -1.58 -6.32
N ASN A 117 -15.09 -2.66 -7.09
CA ASN A 117 -14.04 -3.47 -7.69
C ASN A 117 -13.71 -2.98 -9.10
N TYR A 118 -12.44 -2.68 -9.34
CA TYR A 118 -11.91 -2.30 -10.64
C TYR A 118 -11.00 -3.40 -11.17
N LEU A 119 -11.21 -3.80 -12.42
CA LEU A 119 -10.30 -4.74 -13.06
C LEU A 119 -9.03 -4.00 -13.50
N ALA A 120 -7.87 -4.50 -13.08
CA ALA A 120 -6.58 -3.90 -13.39
C ALA A 120 -5.88 -4.58 -14.57
N GLU A 121 -5.18 -3.77 -15.35
CA GLU A 121 -4.16 -4.20 -16.28
C GLU A 121 -2.81 -4.28 -15.56
N LEU A 122 -2.09 -5.39 -15.70
CA LEU A 122 -0.72 -5.52 -15.23
C LEU A 122 0.23 -4.88 -16.24
N ILE A 123 0.85 -3.75 -15.87
CA ILE A 123 1.85 -3.07 -16.71
C ILE A 123 3.19 -3.83 -16.64
N GLY A 124 3.54 -4.35 -15.48
CA GLY A 124 4.70 -5.24 -15.38
C GLY A 124 5.19 -5.44 -13.96
N ILE A 125 6.25 -6.24 -13.86
CA ILE A 125 6.85 -6.68 -12.60
C ILE A 125 8.35 -6.43 -12.65
N ASP A 126 8.86 -5.77 -11.61
CA ASP A 126 10.28 -5.72 -11.30
C ASP A 126 10.57 -6.79 -10.23
N GLN A 127 11.15 -7.91 -10.66
CA GLN A 127 11.46 -9.04 -9.78
C GLN A 127 12.53 -8.68 -8.75
N GLN A 128 13.50 -7.82 -9.10
CA GLN A 128 14.62 -7.46 -8.24
C GLN A 128 14.17 -6.66 -7.01
N LYS A 129 13.19 -5.76 -7.19
CA LYS A 129 12.57 -4.98 -6.09
C LYS A 129 11.28 -5.63 -5.56
N SER A 130 10.85 -6.72 -6.20
CA SER A 130 9.58 -7.41 -5.94
C SER A 130 8.40 -6.45 -5.97
N ILE A 131 8.32 -5.62 -7.03
CA ILE A 131 7.31 -4.60 -7.24
C ILE A 131 6.49 -4.94 -8.48
N ALA A 132 5.18 -4.74 -8.42
CA ALA A 132 4.29 -4.81 -9.57
C ALA A 132 3.60 -3.46 -9.77
N LEU A 133 3.53 -3.02 -11.03
CA LEU A 133 2.81 -1.83 -11.43
C LEU A 133 1.54 -2.23 -12.18
N LEU A 134 0.41 -1.74 -11.69
CA LEU A 134 -0.93 -1.97 -12.20
C LEU A 134 -1.52 -0.67 -12.74
N ARG A 135 -2.45 -0.80 -13.67
CA ARG A 135 -3.28 0.31 -14.16
C ARG A 135 -4.76 -0.05 -14.07
N ILE A 136 -5.55 0.88 -13.55
CA ILE A 136 -7.01 0.80 -13.53
C ILE A 136 -7.62 2.00 -14.25
N GLU A 137 -8.88 1.87 -14.65
CA GLU A 137 -9.68 3.02 -15.09
C GLU A 137 -10.61 3.43 -13.94
N ASN A 138 -10.27 4.53 -13.26
CA ASN A 138 -11.08 5.10 -12.18
C ASN A 138 -10.89 6.63 -12.17
N PRO A 139 -11.97 7.43 -12.27
CA PRO A 139 -11.88 8.89 -12.33
C PRO A 139 -11.60 9.56 -10.97
N ASP A 140 -11.87 8.90 -9.84
CA ASP A 140 -11.86 9.52 -8.50
C ASP A 140 -10.67 9.04 -7.66
N LEU A 141 -9.46 9.18 -8.18
CA LEU A 141 -8.24 8.71 -7.53
C LEU A 141 -7.50 9.83 -6.81
N VAL A 142 -7.18 9.58 -5.55
CA VAL A 142 -6.31 10.45 -4.74
C VAL A 142 -4.94 9.77 -4.65
N PRO A 143 -3.88 10.30 -5.28
CA PRO A 143 -2.53 9.74 -5.12
C PRO A 143 -1.93 10.11 -3.76
N LEU A 144 -1.01 9.28 -3.27
CA LEU A 144 -0.30 9.57 -2.02
C LEU A 144 0.79 10.62 -2.18
N ASN A 145 0.95 11.43 -1.13
CA ASN A 145 2.08 12.33 -1.00
C ASN A 145 3.35 11.53 -0.71
N ILE A 146 4.41 11.79 -1.48
CA ILE A 146 5.70 11.12 -1.35
C ILE A 146 6.55 11.83 -0.31
N GLY A 147 7.17 11.06 0.59
CA GLY A 147 8.10 11.53 1.60
C GLY A 147 9.54 11.14 1.30
N ASP A 148 10.47 11.73 2.03
CA ASP A 148 11.89 11.42 1.92
C ASP A 148 12.33 10.41 3.00
N PRO A 149 12.61 9.14 2.62
CA PRO A 149 13.08 8.13 3.57
C PRO A 149 14.50 8.42 4.09
N ASP A 150 15.31 9.23 3.40
CA ASP A 150 16.69 9.55 3.82
C ASP A 150 16.71 10.48 5.05
N LEU A 151 15.59 11.13 5.35
CA LEU A 151 15.41 11.93 6.56
C LEU A 151 15.11 11.07 7.80
N LEU A 152 14.81 9.79 7.62
CA LEU A 152 14.46 8.88 8.72
C LEU A 152 15.70 8.46 9.51
N ARG A 153 15.52 8.35 10.83
CA ARG A 153 16.54 7.85 11.76
C ARG A 153 15.92 6.81 12.68
N ALA A 154 16.76 6.01 13.32
CA ALA A 154 16.28 5.14 14.40
C ALA A 154 15.51 5.98 15.45
N GLY A 155 14.30 5.54 15.78
CA GLY A 155 13.36 6.26 16.66
C GLY A 155 12.38 7.18 15.94
N SER A 156 12.51 7.43 14.63
CA SER A 156 11.50 8.16 13.85
C SER A 156 10.16 7.42 13.90
N TRP A 157 9.09 8.16 14.17
CA TRP A 157 7.74 7.62 14.22
C TRP A 157 7.22 7.30 12.83
N THR A 158 6.46 6.22 12.73
CA THR A 158 5.91 5.75 11.47
C THR A 158 4.50 5.21 11.67
N VAL A 159 3.63 5.49 10.71
CA VAL A 159 2.27 4.95 10.67
C VAL A 159 2.17 4.00 9.48
N LEU A 160 1.57 2.83 9.69
CA LEU A 160 1.16 1.91 8.63
C LEU A 160 -0.35 1.95 8.53
N VAL A 161 -0.86 1.97 7.30
CA VAL A 161 -2.29 1.78 6.99
C VAL A 161 -2.40 0.62 6.01
N GLY A 162 -3.04 -0.47 6.41
CA GLY A 162 -3.25 -1.65 5.58
C GLY A 162 -4.70 -1.82 5.15
N ASN A 163 -4.93 -2.38 3.96
CA ASN A 163 -6.26 -2.68 3.44
C ASN A 163 -6.24 -4.04 2.75
N SER A 164 -5.97 -5.09 3.52
CA SER A 164 -5.96 -6.46 3.00
C SER A 164 -7.08 -7.24 3.67
N LEU A 165 -7.87 -7.96 2.87
CA LEU A 165 -9.13 -8.64 3.24
C LEU A 165 -10.39 -7.76 3.26
N GLY A 166 -10.35 -6.52 2.73
CA GLY A 166 -11.53 -5.65 2.70
C GLY A 166 -12.04 -5.19 4.07
N ILE A 167 -11.32 -5.52 5.15
CA ILE A 167 -11.55 -4.96 6.48
C ILE A 167 -10.82 -3.63 6.53
N ALA A 168 -11.58 -2.54 6.60
CA ALA A 168 -11.07 -1.17 6.54
C ALA A 168 -9.93 -0.94 7.56
N SER A 169 -8.77 -0.59 7.00
CA SER A 169 -7.68 0.16 7.63
C SER A 169 -7.14 -0.40 8.94
N SER A 170 -6.37 -1.49 8.87
CA SER A 170 -5.48 -1.82 9.99
C SER A 170 -4.45 -0.69 10.14
N VAL A 171 -4.58 0.13 11.18
CA VAL A 171 -3.63 1.20 11.49
C VAL A 171 -2.65 0.70 12.54
N SER A 172 -1.35 0.77 12.26
CA SER A 172 -0.30 0.45 13.21
C SER A 172 0.64 1.64 13.37
N LEU A 173 0.84 2.08 14.60
CA LEU A 173 1.88 3.06 14.94
C LEU A 173 3.15 2.32 15.37
N GLY A 174 4.29 2.81 14.91
CA GLY A 174 5.58 2.19 15.15
C GLY A 174 6.73 3.18 15.07
N ASN A 175 7.95 2.65 15.10
CA ASN A 175 9.16 3.44 14.92
C ASN A 175 10.20 2.71 14.08
N VAL A 176 11.03 3.48 13.38
CA VAL A 176 12.19 2.96 12.67
C VAL A 176 13.17 2.40 13.70
N ASN A 177 13.57 1.14 13.55
CA ASN A 177 14.59 0.49 14.37
C ASN A 177 15.97 0.63 13.74
N LEU A 178 16.06 0.40 12.44
CA LEU A 178 17.30 0.36 11.68
C LEU A 178 17.07 0.81 10.24
N VAL A 179 18.05 1.53 9.70
CA VAL A 179 18.16 1.84 8.27
C VAL A 179 19.39 1.07 7.76
N TYR A 180 19.18 0.16 6.81
CA TYR A 180 20.26 -0.62 6.21
C TYR A 180 21.07 0.22 5.20
N PRO A 181 22.32 -0.17 4.89
CA PRO A 181 23.16 0.57 3.93
C PRO A 181 22.57 0.69 2.52
N ASP A 182 21.71 -0.25 2.12
CA ASP A 182 20.99 -0.25 0.85
C ASP A 182 19.67 0.53 0.91
N GLY A 183 19.40 1.20 2.02
CA GLY A 183 18.21 2.01 2.27
C GLY A 183 17.02 1.24 2.83
N LEU A 184 17.04 -0.10 2.88
CA LEU A 184 15.94 -0.87 3.44
C LEU A 184 15.66 -0.43 4.89
N LEU A 185 14.39 -0.34 5.28
CA LEU A 185 14.00 0.08 6.61
C LEU A 185 13.51 -1.12 7.42
N GLN A 186 13.99 -1.24 8.65
CA GLN A 186 13.43 -2.14 9.66
C GLN A 186 12.60 -1.33 10.64
N ILE A 187 11.32 -1.66 10.78
CA ILE A 187 10.39 -0.88 11.59
C ILE A 187 9.70 -1.79 12.61
N ALA A 188 9.66 -1.36 13.88
CA ALA A 188 8.85 -1.99 14.91
C ALA A 188 7.40 -1.57 14.70
N LEU A 189 6.60 -2.42 14.06
CA LEU A 189 5.17 -2.20 13.88
C LEU A 189 4.43 -3.54 13.77
N ASN A 190 3.19 -3.58 14.23
CA ASN A 190 2.35 -4.77 14.09
C ASN A 190 1.94 -4.96 12.63
N THR A 191 2.27 -6.13 12.07
CA THR A 191 1.85 -6.53 10.72
C THR A 191 0.99 -7.77 10.79
N ALA A 192 -0.10 -7.76 10.04
CA ALA A 192 -0.94 -8.93 9.80
C ALA A 192 -0.65 -9.52 8.40
N PRO A 193 -0.96 -10.81 8.18
CA PRO A 193 -1.06 -11.37 6.85
C PRO A 193 -1.94 -10.46 5.96
N GLY A 194 -1.42 -10.06 4.79
CA GLY A 194 -2.07 -9.10 3.90
C GLY A 194 -1.53 -7.66 3.93
N ASN A 195 -0.80 -7.27 4.99
CA ASN A 195 -0.16 -5.95 5.06
C ASN A 195 1.05 -5.80 4.11
N ASN A 196 1.42 -6.86 3.39
CA ASN A 196 2.40 -6.74 2.32
C ASN A 196 1.83 -5.85 1.21
N GLY A 197 2.61 -4.84 0.82
CA GLY A 197 2.14 -3.81 -0.09
C GLY A 197 1.49 -2.60 0.59
N SER A 198 1.33 -2.61 1.92
CA SER A 198 0.81 -1.44 2.64
C SER A 198 1.80 -0.28 2.67
N PRO A 199 1.33 0.97 2.52
CA PRO A 199 2.18 2.13 2.69
C PRO A 199 2.62 2.27 4.15
N VAL A 200 3.85 2.73 4.31
CA VAL A 200 4.37 3.22 5.59
C VAL A 200 4.69 4.70 5.43
N MET A 201 4.29 5.48 6.42
CA MET A 201 4.28 6.94 6.37
C MET A 201 5.07 7.50 7.54
N ASN A 202 5.63 8.69 7.34
CA ASN A 202 6.19 9.48 8.42
C ASN A 202 5.08 10.18 9.23
N SER A 203 5.47 10.91 10.27
CA SER A 203 4.54 11.66 11.14
C SER A 203 3.83 12.84 10.45
N THR A 204 4.15 13.16 9.20
CA THR A 204 3.48 14.21 8.41
C THR A 204 2.52 13.61 7.36
N GLY A 205 2.31 12.29 7.37
CA GLY A 205 1.42 11.61 6.42
C GLY A 205 2.02 11.42 5.03
N GLN A 206 3.32 11.59 4.86
CA GLN A 206 4.01 11.32 3.59
C GLN A 206 4.51 9.88 3.55
N VAL A 207 4.34 9.21 2.42
CA VAL A 207 4.76 7.81 2.22
C VAL A 207 6.27 7.75 2.11
N ILE A 208 6.89 6.98 2.99
CA ILE A 208 8.33 6.74 3.02
C ILE A 208 8.71 5.37 2.43
N GLY A 209 7.74 4.46 2.30
CA GLY A 209 7.96 3.16 1.69
C GLY A 209 6.74 2.25 1.74
N MET A 210 6.97 0.99 1.38
CA MET A 210 5.95 -0.05 1.33
C MET A 210 6.43 -1.30 2.05
N VAL A 211 5.55 -1.94 2.82
CA VAL A 211 5.88 -3.19 3.52
C VAL A 211 6.20 -4.29 2.52
N SER A 212 7.38 -4.88 2.69
CA SER A 212 7.88 -5.98 1.87
C SER A 212 7.74 -7.34 2.55
N GLY A 213 7.63 -7.37 3.87
CA GLY A 213 7.46 -8.59 4.63
C GLY A 213 7.78 -8.40 6.10
N ARG A 214 7.67 -9.49 6.86
CA ARG A 214 8.01 -9.55 8.28
C ARG A 214 9.33 -10.28 8.47
N LEU A 215 10.22 -9.70 9.27
CA LEU A 215 11.37 -10.40 9.78
C LEU A 215 10.94 -11.17 11.04
N THR A 216 10.84 -12.49 10.93
CA THR A 216 10.66 -13.35 12.10
C THR A 216 12.02 -13.94 12.47
N ILE A 217 12.65 -13.41 13.51
CA ILE A 217 13.87 -14.02 14.07
C ILE A 217 13.44 -15.26 14.87
N SER A 218 13.36 -16.41 14.20
CA SER A 218 13.12 -17.70 14.85
C SER A 218 14.43 -18.28 15.40
N ASN A 219 15.13 -17.55 16.26
CA ASN A 219 16.31 -18.06 16.96
C ASN A 219 16.09 -18.08 18.48
N SER A 220 15.16 -18.93 18.90
CA SER A 220 15.35 -19.83 20.04
C SER A 220 14.08 -20.67 20.18
N LYS A 221 14.23 -21.99 20.20
CA LYS A 221 13.24 -22.83 20.90
C LYS A 221 13.30 -22.37 22.37
N MET A 222 12.45 -21.43 22.76
CA MET A 222 12.20 -21.19 24.17
C MET A 222 11.70 -22.53 24.78
N PRO A 223 12.12 -22.91 25.99
CA PRO A 223 11.83 -24.23 26.58
C PRO A 223 10.33 -24.60 26.68
N ASN A 224 9.45 -23.63 26.46
CA ASN A 224 7.99 -23.69 26.56
C ASN A 224 7.27 -23.57 25.20
N GLY A 225 7.96 -23.70 24.06
CA GLY A 225 7.31 -23.72 22.73
C GLY A 225 6.77 -22.37 22.25
N SER A 226 7.03 -21.28 22.98
CA SER A 226 6.64 -19.93 22.57
C SER A 226 7.72 -19.32 21.68
N ALA A 227 7.43 -19.13 20.39
CA ALA A 227 8.29 -18.37 19.49
C ALA A 227 8.16 -16.87 19.80
N GLY A 228 9.01 -16.35 20.69
CA GLY A 228 9.14 -14.91 20.94
C GLY A 228 10.06 -14.26 19.91
N GLY A 229 9.56 -14.03 18.69
CA GLY A 229 10.27 -13.24 17.68
C GLY A 229 9.99 -11.75 17.86
N MET A 230 11.00 -10.88 17.75
CA MET A 230 10.75 -9.45 17.56
C MET A 230 9.90 -9.27 16.30
N GLU A 231 8.75 -8.62 16.41
CA GLU A 231 7.91 -8.30 15.25
C GLU A 231 8.47 -7.05 14.58
N CYS A 232 9.27 -7.23 13.53
CA CYS A 232 9.75 -6.13 12.71
C CYS A 232 9.27 -6.30 11.28
N ALA A 233 8.79 -5.22 10.68
CA ALA A 233 8.50 -5.15 9.26
C ALA A 233 9.76 -4.69 8.51
N LEU A 234 10.00 -5.29 7.34
CA LEU A 234 10.93 -4.76 6.35
C LEU A 234 10.13 -3.89 5.37
N VAL A 235 10.63 -2.69 5.14
CA VAL A 235 9.96 -1.68 4.31
C VAL A 235 10.91 -1.25 3.20
N THR A 236 10.45 -1.43 1.96
CA THR A 236 11.18 -0.95 0.78
C THR A 236 10.93 0.55 0.63
N PRO A 237 11.99 1.38 0.55
CA PRO A 237 11.85 2.83 0.44
C PRO A 237 11.10 3.26 -0.82
N ILE A 238 10.32 4.33 -0.71
CA ILE A 238 9.50 4.84 -1.82
C ILE A 238 10.33 5.21 -3.05
N GLY A 239 11.55 5.73 -2.87
CA GLY A 239 12.47 6.00 -3.98
C GLY A 239 12.82 4.75 -4.80
N GLN A 240 13.02 3.60 -4.14
CA GLN A 240 13.31 2.33 -4.84
C GLN A 240 12.08 1.78 -5.56
N ILE A 241 10.88 2.04 -5.02
CA ILE A 241 9.61 1.66 -5.63
C ILE A 241 9.39 2.50 -6.90
N LEU A 242 9.60 3.82 -6.82
CA LEU A 242 9.52 4.72 -7.97
C LEU A 242 10.54 4.34 -9.05
N ASP A 243 11.78 4.04 -8.68
CA ASP A 243 12.81 3.59 -9.64
C ASP A 243 12.39 2.26 -10.34
N ALA A 244 11.72 1.36 -9.62
CA ALA A 244 11.14 0.14 -10.21
C ALA A 244 9.97 0.45 -11.15
N CYS A 245 9.09 1.37 -10.79
CA CYS A 245 7.98 1.79 -11.64
C CYS A 245 8.47 2.42 -12.95
N ILE A 246 9.51 3.24 -12.91
CA ILE A 246 10.17 3.81 -14.09
C ILE A 246 10.68 2.69 -15.01
N ARG A 247 11.44 1.73 -14.48
CA ARG A 247 11.95 0.60 -15.27
C ARG A 247 10.83 -0.24 -15.90
N ILE A 248 9.78 -0.55 -15.13
CA ILE A 248 8.62 -1.30 -15.63
C ILE A 248 7.96 -0.55 -16.78
N GLN A 249 7.74 0.75 -16.60
CA GLN A 249 7.13 1.62 -17.59
C GLN A 249 7.95 1.71 -18.88
N ASP A 250 9.26 1.91 -18.78
CA ASP A 250 10.15 2.02 -19.94
C ASP A 250 10.11 0.73 -20.77
N VAL A 251 10.26 -0.42 -20.11
CA VAL A 251 10.19 -1.74 -20.77
C VAL A 251 8.82 -1.97 -21.42
N TYR A 252 7.74 -1.58 -20.74
CA TYR A 252 6.38 -1.73 -21.28
C TYR A 252 6.18 -0.85 -22.52
N LEU A 253 6.54 0.43 -22.46
CA LEU A 253 6.41 1.41 -23.54
C LEU A 253 7.20 1.05 -24.80
N GLU A 254 8.34 0.40 -24.64
CA GLU A 254 9.17 -0.07 -25.75
C GLU A 254 8.62 -1.34 -26.39
N ASN A 255 8.10 -2.26 -25.58
CA ASN A 255 7.89 -3.63 -26.02
C ASN A 255 6.45 -4.07 -26.20
N HIS A 256 5.47 -3.35 -25.67
CA HIS A 256 4.08 -3.79 -25.61
C HIS A 256 3.14 -2.82 -26.31
N GLY A 257 2.43 -3.34 -27.31
CA GLY A 257 1.32 -2.65 -27.96
C GLY A 257 0.10 -2.69 -27.06
N TRP A 258 -0.45 -1.52 -26.80
CA TRP A 258 -1.59 -1.33 -25.92
C TRP A 258 -2.86 -1.15 -26.76
N ILE A 259 -3.96 -1.77 -26.32
CA ILE A 259 -5.30 -1.59 -26.89
C ILE A 259 -6.27 -0.94 -25.90
N GLY A 260 -5.95 -0.95 -24.60
CA GLY A 260 -6.75 -0.32 -23.54
C GLY A 260 -8.08 -1.00 -23.25
N ILE A 261 -8.04 -2.31 -22.99
CA ILE A 261 -9.17 -3.05 -22.43
C ILE A 261 -8.71 -3.93 -21.27
N THR A 262 -9.61 -4.20 -20.36
CA THR A 262 -9.49 -5.33 -19.43
C THR A 262 -10.57 -6.35 -19.74
N VAL A 263 -10.23 -7.61 -19.54
CA VAL A 263 -11.09 -8.74 -19.90
C VAL A 263 -11.19 -9.73 -18.75
N ARG A 264 -12.30 -10.45 -18.69
CA ARG A 264 -12.46 -11.61 -17.80
C ARG A 264 -12.90 -12.84 -18.60
N PRO A 265 -12.68 -14.06 -18.09
CA PRO A 265 -13.26 -15.26 -18.68
C PRO A 265 -14.80 -15.16 -18.74
N HIS A 266 -15.38 -15.52 -19.88
CA HIS A 266 -16.81 -15.66 -20.09
C HIS A 266 -17.12 -17.09 -20.50
N GLU A 267 -18.05 -17.74 -19.78
CA GLU A 267 -18.43 -19.15 -19.97
C GLU A 267 -17.22 -20.11 -20.03
N ASN A 268 -16.15 -19.81 -19.29
CA ASN A 268 -14.86 -20.55 -19.31
C ASN A 268 -14.18 -20.68 -20.66
N LYS A 269 -14.52 -19.79 -21.60
CA LYS A 269 -13.99 -19.88 -22.96
C LYS A 269 -13.47 -18.53 -23.38
N TRP A 270 -14.33 -17.61 -23.75
CA TRP A 270 -13.86 -16.40 -24.42
C TRP A 270 -13.57 -15.24 -23.47
N PRO A 271 -12.60 -14.38 -23.77
CA PRO A 271 -12.42 -13.13 -23.05
C PRO A 271 -13.59 -12.18 -23.33
N GLN A 272 -14.28 -11.75 -22.27
CA GLN A 272 -15.29 -10.69 -22.32
C GLN A 272 -14.70 -9.38 -21.81
N ILE A 273 -14.92 -8.29 -22.53
CA ILE A 273 -14.49 -6.94 -22.15
C ILE A 273 -15.27 -6.48 -20.92
N VAL A 274 -14.54 -6.09 -19.87
CA VAL A 274 -15.08 -5.54 -18.62
C VAL A 274 -14.87 -4.04 -18.56
N THR A 275 -13.73 -3.56 -19.03
CA THR A 275 -13.40 -2.14 -19.07
C THR A 275 -12.80 -1.79 -20.42
N VAL A 276 -13.15 -0.62 -20.93
CA VAL A 276 -12.50 0.03 -22.07
C VAL A 276 -11.95 1.35 -21.55
N PHE A 277 -10.63 1.54 -21.63
CA PHE A 277 -9.99 2.77 -21.20
C PHE A 277 -10.36 3.92 -22.13
N GLU A 278 -10.59 5.10 -21.58
CA GLU A 278 -10.78 6.31 -22.36
C GLU A 278 -9.51 6.60 -23.20
N ASP A 279 -9.71 7.23 -24.36
CA ASP A 279 -8.67 7.54 -25.36
C ASP A 279 -7.85 6.35 -25.91
N SER A 280 -8.22 5.13 -25.55
CA SER A 280 -7.55 3.91 -26.01
C SER A 280 -7.85 3.57 -27.48
N PRO A 281 -7.00 2.76 -28.12
CA PRO A 281 -7.31 2.21 -29.44
C PRO A 281 -8.63 1.44 -29.50
N ALA A 282 -8.98 0.71 -28.44
CA ALA A 282 -10.23 -0.02 -28.35
C ALA A 282 -11.45 0.91 -28.34
N ALA A 283 -11.39 2.00 -27.55
CA ALA A 283 -12.45 3.01 -27.52
C ALA A 283 -12.63 3.65 -28.90
N LYS A 284 -11.52 4.05 -29.55
CA LYS A 284 -11.51 4.66 -30.89
C LYS A 284 -12.03 3.72 -31.98
N ALA A 285 -11.78 2.42 -31.83
CA ALA A 285 -12.28 1.38 -32.73
C ALA A 285 -13.73 0.96 -32.45
N GLY A 286 -14.34 1.45 -31.36
CA GLY A 286 -15.74 1.18 -31.01
C GLY A 286 -15.99 -0.15 -30.30
N LEU A 287 -14.96 -0.71 -29.65
CA LEU A 287 -15.14 -1.81 -28.68
C LEU A 287 -15.90 -1.30 -27.45
N LYS A 288 -16.70 -2.18 -26.86
CA LYS A 288 -17.59 -1.85 -25.73
C LYS A 288 -17.52 -2.90 -24.64
N VAL A 289 -17.84 -2.47 -23.42
CA VAL A 289 -18.06 -3.37 -22.28
C VAL A 289 -19.14 -4.39 -22.66
N GLY A 290 -18.87 -5.67 -22.35
CA GLY A 290 -19.75 -6.80 -22.68
C GLY A 290 -19.40 -7.51 -23.99
N ASP A 291 -18.60 -6.91 -24.87
CA ASP A 291 -18.14 -7.58 -26.10
C ASP A 291 -17.31 -8.83 -25.76
N VAL A 292 -17.56 -9.93 -26.46
CA VAL A 292 -16.84 -11.20 -26.27
C VAL A 292 -15.90 -11.43 -27.44
N LEU A 293 -14.59 -11.51 -27.19
CA LEU A 293 -13.59 -11.70 -28.24
C LEU A 293 -13.50 -13.18 -28.63
N THR A 294 -13.59 -13.46 -29.91
CA THR A 294 -13.59 -14.85 -30.43
C THR A 294 -12.38 -15.17 -31.29
N LYS A 295 -11.78 -14.16 -31.93
CA LYS A 295 -10.62 -14.32 -32.82
C LYS A 295 -9.85 -13.01 -32.92
N VAL A 296 -8.52 -13.10 -33.00
CA VAL A 296 -7.62 -11.99 -33.28
C VAL A 296 -6.82 -12.33 -34.53
N ASP A 297 -6.86 -11.44 -35.53
CA ASP A 297 -6.31 -11.66 -36.87
C ASP A 297 -6.82 -13.00 -37.46
N THR A 298 -5.91 -13.95 -37.67
CA THR A 298 -6.21 -15.31 -38.15
C THR A 298 -6.36 -16.33 -37.01
N MET A 299 -6.00 -15.97 -35.78
CA MET A 299 -5.94 -16.87 -34.62
C MET A 299 -7.27 -16.90 -33.85
N ALA A 300 -7.96 -18.04 -33.86
CA ALA A 300 -9.15 -18.25 -33.05
C ALA A 300 -8.77 -18.37 -31.57
N LEU A 301 -9.48 -17.65 -30.70
CA LEU A 301 -9.29 -17.72 -29.25
C LEU A 301 -10.04 -18.95 -28.73
N ARG A 302 -9.30 -19.88 -28.12
CA ARG A 302 -9.87 -21.06 -27.45
C ARG A 302 -10.27 -20.73 -26.04
N ASP A 303 -9.41 -19.96 -25.37
CA ASP A 303 -9.60 -19.52 -23.99
C ASP A 303 -9.23 -18.04 -23.80
N TYR A 304 -9.38 -17.58 -22.55
CA TYR A 304 -8.95 -16.26 -22.09
C TYR A 304 -7.41 -16.06 -22.21
N PHE A 305 -6.61 -17.11 -22.01
CA PHE A 305 -5.15 -17.02 -21.98
C PHE A 305 -4.55 -16.81 -23.37
N ASP A 306 -5.20 -17.32 -24.42
CA ASP A 306 -4.80 -17.08 -25.81
C ASP A 306 -4.70 -15.56 -26.09
N LEU A 307 -5.66 -14.75 -25.61
CA LEU A 307 -5.60 -13.29 -25.76
C LEU A 307 -4.42 -12.69 -25.00
N LYS A 308 -4.21 -13.10 -23.74
CA LYS A 308 -3.08 -12.63 -22.90
C LYS A 308 -1.74 -12.91 -23.59
N ASN A 309 -1.57 -14.11 -24.13
CA ASN A 309 -0.34 -14.53 -24.82
C ASN A 309 -0.12 -13.75 -26.13
N ILE A 310 -1.17 -13.49 -26.89
CA ILE A 310 -1.08 -12.65 -28.10
C ILE A 310 -0.59 -11.25 -27.72
N MET A 311 -1.24 -10.62 -26.74
CA MET A 311 -0.93 -9.25 -26.35
C MET A 311 0.50 -9.06 -25.80
N GLN A 312 1.12 -10.09 -25.21
CA GLN A 312 2.52 -10.05 -24.77
C GLN A 312 3.53 -9.87 -25.91
N THR A 313 3.17 -10.25 -27.14
CA THR A 313 4.09 -10.22 -28.30
C THR A 313 3.80 -9.07 -29.27
N VAL A 314 2.64 -8.44 -29.13
CA VAL A 314 2.20 -7.36 -30.02
C VAL A 314 3.01 -6.10 -29.73
N LYS A 315 3.59 -5.50 -30.78
CA LYS A 315 4.31 -4.23 -30.69
C LYS A 315 3.37 -3.02 -30.86
N PRO A 316 3.75 -1.83 -30.35
CA PRO A 316 3.04 -0.60 -30.64
C PRO A 316 2.96 -0.31 -32.15
N GLY A 317 1.83 0.22 -32.61
CA GLY A 317 1.61 0.57 -34.01
C GLY A 317 1.22 -0.60 -34.91
N LYS A 318 1.04 -1.81 -34.36
CA LYS A 318 0.59 -2.97 -35.12
C LYS A 318 -0.91 -2.83 -35.42
N GLU A 319 -1.28 -3.00 -36.68
CA GLU A 319 -2.68 -3.16 -37.09
C GLU A 319 -3.13 -4.58 -36.81
N MET A 320 -4.32 -4.72 -36.22
CA MET A 320 -4.94 -6.01 -35.95
C MET A 320 -6.44 -5.95 -36.14
N THR A 321 -7.00 -7.09 -36.52
CA THR A 321 -8.44 -7.31 -36.59
C THR A 321 -8.88 -8.09 -35.35
N VAL A 322 -9.88 -7.60 -34.63
CA VAL A 322 -10.56 -8.35 -33.56
C VAL A 322 -11.95 -8.74 -34.03
N HIS A 323 -12.28 -10.03 -33.92
CA HIS A 323 -13.62 -10.53 -34.12
C HIS A 323 -14.31 -10.67 -32.76
N ILE A 324 -15.49 -10.07 -32.64
CA ILE A 324 -16.26 -10.06 -31.40
C ILE A 324 -17.67 -10.60 -31.61
N LEU A 325 -18.28 -11.04 -30.52
CA LEU A 325 -19.72 -11.20 -30.38
C LEU A 325 -20.25 -10.07 -29.51
N ARG A 326 -21.25 -9.36 -30.01
CA ARG A 326 -21.99 -8.33 -29.27
C ARG A 326 -23.47 -8.64 -29.39
N ASN A 327 -24.09 -9.01 -28.27
CA ASN A 327 -25.48 -9.52 -28.23
C ASN A 327 -25.68 -10.66 -29.25
N ASP A 328 -24.79 -11.66 -29.20
CA ASP A 328 -24.74 -12.83 -30.09
C ASP A 328 -24.56 -12.56 -31.60
N LYS A 329 -24.33 -11.30 -31.98
CA LYS A 329 -24.07 -10.92 -33.37
C LYS A 329 -22.56 -10.77 -33.60
N PRO A 330 -22.02 -11.35 -34.68
CA PRO A 330 -20.60 -11.22 -35.00
C PRO A 330 -20.27 -9.85 -35.58
N TYR A 331 -19.21 -9.23 -35.07
CA TYR A 331 -18.62 -8.02 -35.64
C TYR A 331 -17.12 -8.23 -35.89
N LYS A 332 -16.61 -7.52 -36.89
CA LYS A 332 -15.19 -7.41 -37.19
C LYS A 332 -14.77 -5.96 -36.94
N ILE A 333 -13.80 -5.77 -36.05
CA ILE A 333 -13.31 -4.45 -35.65
C ILE A 333 -11.82 -4.40 -35.94
N ASP A 334 -11.41 -3.48 -36.80
CA ASP A 334 -10.01 -3.23 -37.10
C ASP A 334 -9.50 -2.12 -36.17
N LEU A 335 -8.35 -2.36 -35.54
CA LEU A 335 -7.73 -1.40 -34.63
C LEU A 335 -6.21 -1.40 -34.81
N LYS A 336 -5.58 -0.31 -34.38
CA LYS A 336 -4.14 -0.15 -34.39
C LYS A 336 -3.65 0.01 -32.96
N THR A 337 -2.80 -0.90 -32.49
CA THR A 337 -2.22 -0.79 -31.16
C THR A 337 -1.42 0.50 -31.05
N SER A 338 -1.37 1.07 -29.86
CA SER A 338 -0.58 2.27 -29.59
C SER A 338 0.42 2.00 -28.49
N ARG A 339 1.29 2.97 -28.21
CA ARG A 339 1.91 3.05 -26.89
C ARG A 339 0.82 3.40 -25.89
N ILE A 340 0.98 2.96 -24.65
CA ILE A 340 0.10 3.38 -23.57
C ILE A 340 0.18 4.90 -23.40
N GLY A 341 -0.97 5.57 -23.46
CA GLY A 341 -1.07 7.02 -23.40
C GLY A 341 -1.14 7.52 -21.96
N GLY A 342 -0.73 8.78 -21.75
CA GLY A 342 -0.91 9.46 -20.46
C GLY A 342 0.00 8.96 -19.33
N VAL A 343 1.10 8.28 -19.64
CA VAL A 343 1.96 7.69 -18.61
C VAL A 343 2.57 8.77 -17.70
N PRO A 344 2.53 8.60 -16.37
CA PRO A 344 3.08 9.57 -15.44
C PRO A 344 4.61 9.62 -15.51
N ASP A 345 5.16 10.78 -15.13
CA ASP A 345 6.59 10.90 -14.85
C ASP A 345 6.84 10.60 -13.37
N PHE A 346 7.13 9.33 -13.07
CA PHE A 346 7.48 8.91 -11.71
C PHE A 346 8.78 9.57 -11.21
N SER A 347 9.63 10.11 -12.10
CA SER A 347 10.82 10.86 -11.71
C SER A 347 10.46 12.20 -11.09
N ALA A 348 9.37 12.83 -11.54
CA ALA A 348 8.86 14.07 -10.97
C ALA A 348 8.30 13.85 -9.56
N LEU A 349 7.71 12.68 -9.26
CA LEU A 349 7.27 12.33 -7.90
C LEU A 349 8.44 12.18 -6.91
N LYS A 350 9.64 11.86 -7.41
CA LYS A 350 10.89 11.87 -6.62
C LYS A 350 11.37 13.28 -6.31
N GLN A 351 10.96 14.27 -7.13
CA GLN A 351 11.39 15.67 -7.06
C GLN A 351 10.34 16.60 -6.42
N GLN A 352 9.09 16.15 -6.25
CA GLN A 352 8.06 16.89 -5.52
C GLN A 352 8.47 17.07 -4.06
N GLU A 353 9.15 18.20 -3.84
CA GLU A 353 9.45 18.88 -2.58
C GLU A 353 9.67 17.93 -1.40
N ILE A 354 10.91 17.51 -1.14
CA ILE A 354 11.86 18.26 -0.29
C ILE A 354 11.26 19.58 0.24
N THR A 355 10.09 19.53 0.88
CA THR A 355 9.83 20.45 1.95
C THR A 355 10.87 20.04 2.96
N LYS A 356 12.00 20.77 2.98
CA LYS A 356 12.82 20.86 4.18
C LYS A 356 11.79 21.02 5.28
N LEU A 357 11.60 19.99 6.09
CA LEU A 357 11.29 20.22 7.47
C LEU A 357 12.49 21.05 7.95
N GLU A 358 12.49 22.36 7.67
CA GLU A 358 13.00 23.35 8.60
C GLU A 358 12.37 22.86 9.89
N PRO A 359 13.15 22.23 10.78
CA PRO A 359 12.60 21.62 11.97
C PRO A 359 11.99 22.80 12.68
N ARG A 360 10.65 22.97 12.57
CA ARG A 360 9.90 24.12 13.10
C ARG A 360 10.53 24.40 14.43
N GLU A 361 11.31 25.49 14.48
CA GLU A 361 12.43 25.67 15.40
C GLU A 361 12.33 24.64 16.51
N LEU A 362 12.96 23.46 16.33
CA LEU A 362 13.08 22.51 17.43
C LEU A 362 13.75 23.38 18.47
N LYS A 363 12.97 23.98 19.38
CA LYS A 363 13.46 24.77 20.50
C LYS A 363 14.48 23.83 21.03
N LYS A 364 15.77 24.14 20.84
CA LYS A 364 16.87 23.28 21.26
C LYS A 364 16.41 22.85 22.62
N PHE A 365 16.09 21.57 22.82
CA PHE A 365 15.61 21.12 24.12
C PHE A 365 16.71 21.62 25.04
N GLU A 366 16.41 22.67 25.81
CA GLU A 366 17.43 23.29 26.62
C GLU A 366 17.84 22.14 27.52
N ARG A 367 19.05 21.63 27.32
CA ARG A 367 19.58 20.62 28.21
C ARG A 367 19.43 21.25 29.58
N PHE A 368 18.57 20.64 30.40
CA PHE A 368 18.33 21.17 31.73
C PHE A 368 19.71 21.39 32.36
N LYS A 369 19.94 22.56 32.97
CA LYS A 369 21.19 22.75 33.70
C LYS A 369 21.31 21.60 34.71
N PRO A 370 22.50 21.08 35.04
CA PRO A 370 22.66 19.95 35.97
C PRO A 370 21.82 20.10 37.26
N GLN A 371 21.70 21.32 37.76
CA GLN A 371 20.88 21.70 38.92
C GLN A 371 19.37 21.46 38.74
N GLN A 372 18.84 21.61 37.52
CA GLN A 372 17.44 21.33 37.19
C GLN A 372 17.16 19.81 37.11
N TYR A 373 18.16 19.00 36.70
CA TYR A 373 18.06 17.54 36.78
C TYR A 373 18.07 17.06 38.24
N GLU A 374 18.93 17.62 39.08
CA GLU A 374 18.96 17.32 40.52
C GLU A 374 17.65 17.68 41.21
N GLN A 375 17.10 18.87 40.92
CA GLN A 375 15.80 19.28 41.48
C GLN A 375 14.67 18.34 41.06
N ARG A 376 14.69 17.86 39.81
CA ARG A 376 13.67 16.94 39.30
C ARG A 376 13.81 15.54 39.90
N MET A 377 15.04 15.04 40.07
CA MET A 377 15.31 13.79 40.80
C MET A 377 14.81 13.87 42.24
N LEU A 378 15.10 14.96 42.95
CA LEU A 378 14.63 15.19 44.32
C LEU A 378 13.09 15.27 44.42
N MET A 379 12.42 15.87 43.44
CA MET A 379 10.95 15.85 43.39
C MET A 379 10.41 14.43 43.18
N MET A 380 11.05 13.66 42.30
CA MET A 380 10.66 12.30 41.99
C MET A 380 10.85 11.37 43.18
N GLU A 381 11.97 11.48 43.91
CA GLU A 381 12.21 10.77 45.17
C GLU A 381 11.15 11.10 46.23
N ARG A 382 10.77 12.37 46.38
CA ARG A 382 9.70 12.78 47.29
C ARG A 382 8.34 12.21 46.89
N GLN A 383 8.05 12.15 45.60
CA GLN A 383 6.82 11.51 45.11
C GLN A 383 6.83 10.00 45.38
N ILE A 384 7.96 9.33 45.17
CA ILE A 384 8.11 7.90 45.49
C ILE A 384 7.92 7.67 46.99
N GLN A 385 8.54 8.47 47.86
CA GLN A 385 8.32 8.38 49.31
C GLN A 385 6.88 8.67 49.73
N SER A 386 6.23 9.65 49.11
CA SER A 386 4.82 9.95 49.32
C SER A 386 3.94 8.75 48.97
N LEU A 387 4.16 8.14 47.80
CA LEU A 387 3.42 6.97 47.33
C LEU A 387 3.69 5.76 48.22
N GLN A 388 4.93 5.53 48.65
CA GLN A 388 5.27 4.47 49.61
C GLN A 388 4.58 4.67 50.96
N ASN A 389 4.52 5.91 51.46
CA ASN A 389 3.82 6.24 52.70
C ASN A 389 2.29 6.09 52.57
N GLN A 390 1.72 6.38 51.40
CA GLN A 390 0.32 6.11 51.12
C GLN A 390 0.04 4.60 51.04
N LEU A 391 0.91 3.83 50.38
CA LEU A 391 0.81 2.37 50.31
C LEU A 391 0.90 1.72 51.71
N ASN A 392 1.79 2.22 52.56
CA ASN A 392 1.96 1.73 53.93
C ASN A 392 0.81 2.12 54.87
N LYS A 393 -0.06 3.07 54.48
CA LYS A 393 -1.30 3.40 55.21
C LYS A 393 -2.50 2.55 54.76
N ILE A 394 -2.36 1.83 53.65
CA ILE A 394 -3.39 0.96 53.07
C ILE A 394 -3.18 -0.52 53.49
N LYS A 395 -1.97 -0.85 53.99
CA LYS A 395 -1.72 -2.07 54.77
C LYS A 395 -2.02 -1.80 56.24
#